data_AF-A0A7S3I5X7-F1
#
_entry.id   AF-A0A7S3I5X7-F1
#
_cell.length_a   1.000
_cell.length_b   1.000
_cell.length_c   1.000
_cell.angle_alpha   90.00
_cell.angle_beta   90.00
_cell.angle_gamma   90.00
#
_symmetry.space_group_name_H-M   'P 1'
#
loop_
_entity.id
_entity.type
_entity.pdbx_description
1 polymer ?
#
loop_
_entity_poly.entity_id
_entity_poly.type
_entity_poly.pdbx_seq_one_letter_code
_entity_poly.pdbx_strand_id
1 'polypeptide(L)'
;MPLWGVQVTADRIDFEWPSQSMIDQMEADVTLSCMTLKSMPNSISSVHLVLSNGWKSPLFERAGFQQEMEQTIEFDFDHPVKAVEASVRKLNDANQFIKRLRFLDERENEVAESYDPYQ
;
A
#
# COMPACT_ATOMS: atom_id res chain seq x y z
N MET A 1 19.30 -2.21 -6.17
CA MET A 1 18.20 -1.96 -5.23
C MET A 1 16.93 -2.11 -6.03
N PRO A 2 16.08 -3.12 -5.79
CA PRO A 2 14.88 -3.25 -6.61
C PRO A 2 13.97 -2.05 -6.31
N LEU A 3 13.62 -1.31 -7.36
CA LEU A 3 12.69 -0.19 -7.33
C LEU A 3 11.28 -0.78 -7.29
N TRP A 4 10.72 -0.89 -6.09
CA TRP A 4 9.36 -1.37 -5.89
C TRP A 4 8.38 -0.20 -5.88
N GLY A 5 7.32 -0.29 -6.68
CA GLY A 5 6.30 0.75 -6.81
C GLY A 5 6.50 1.71 -7.99
N VAL A 6 5.57 2.65 -8.15
CA VAL A 6 5.65 3.68 -9.20
C VAL A 6 6.70 4.71 -8.81
N GLN A 7 7.64 4.99 -9.72
CA GLN A 7 8.63 6.05 -9.50
C GLN A 7 7.92 7.41 -9.55
N VAL A 8 7.75 8.02 -8.40
CA VAL A 8 7.18 9.37 -8.23
C VAL A 8 8.23 10.31 -7.66
N THR A 9 8.10 11.60 -7.96
CA THR A 9 8.92 12.63 -7.34
C THR A 9 8.48 12.84 -5.89
N ALA A 10 9.40 13.24 -5.01
CA ALA A 10 9.13 13.34 -3.57
C ALA A 10 7.99 14.32 -3.22
N ASP A 11 7.79 15.37 -4.01
CA ASP A 11 6.68 16.32 -3.88
C ASP A 11 5.30 15.72 -4.17
N ARG A 12 5.25 14.50 -4.72
CA ARG A 12 4.03 13.74 -4.97
C ARG A 12 3.77 12.65 -3.93
N ILE A 13 4.60 12.53 -2.89
CA ILE A 13 4.44 11.58 -1.81
C ILE A 13 3.73 12.27 -0.65
N ASP A 14 2.44 11.98 -0.49
CA ASP A 14 1.65 12.51 0.64
C ASP A 14 1.84 11.70 1.93
N PHE A 15 2.35 10.47 1.81
CA PHE A 15 2.58 9.55 2.92
C PHE A 15 3.74 8.60 2.63
N GLU A 16 4.68 8.52 3.57
CA GLU A 16 5.79 7.58 3.55
C GLU A 16 5.98 6.98 4.94
N TRP A 17 5.95 5.65 5.04
CA TRP A 17 6.21 4.92 6.26
C TRP A 17 6.60 3.47 5.95
N PRO A 18 7.56 2.86 6.67
CA PRO A 18 8.40 3.44 7.72
C PRO A 18 9.44 4.42 7.15
N SER A 19 9.99 5.30 7.99
CA SER A 19 11.13 6.14 7.57
C SER A 19 12.41 5.33 7.42
N GLN A 20 13.41 5.83 6.69
CA GLN A 20 14.70 5.14 6.56
C GLN A 20 15.35 4.80 7.91
N SER A 21 15.32 5.72 8.88
CA SER A 21 15.86 5.47 10.22
C SER A 21 15.11 4.37 10.99
N MET A 22 13.82 4.19 10.70
CA MET A 22 13.03 3.09 11.25
C MET A 22 13.39 1.77 10.56
N ILE A 23 13.61 1.80 9.24
CA ILE A 23 14.09 0.64 8.46
C ILE A 23 15.46 0.17 8.96
N ASP A 24 16.38 1.09 9.24
CA ASP A 24 17.73 0.76 9.72
C ASP A 24 17.75 0.07 11.09
N GLN A 25 16.67 0.21 11.87
CA GLN A 25 16.49 -0.41 13.19
C GLN A 25 15.63 -1.67 13.15
N MET A 26 15.06 -2.00 11.99
CA MET A 26 14.09 -3.08 11.85
C MET A 26 14.79 -4.41 11.59
N GLU A 27 14.35 -5.46 12.28
CA GLU A 27 14.84 -6.82 12.05
C GLU A 27 14.46 -7.30 10.63
N ALA A 28 15.29 -8.14 10.03
CA ALA A 28 15.16 -8.52 8.61
C ALA A 28 13.92 -9.39 8.33
N ASP A 29 13.32 -9.98 9.35
CA ASP A 29 12.14 -10.83 9.31
C ASP A 29 10.84 -10.06 9.58
N VAL A 30 10.90 -8.74 9.81
CA VAL A 30 9.70 -7.91 9.95
C VAL A 30 8.99 -7.78 8.60
N THR A 31 7.71 -8.12 8.60
CA THR A 31 6.84 -8.12 7.41
C THR A 31 5.58 -7.31 7.65
N LEU A 32 4.86 -6.98 6.58
CA LEU A 32 3.54 -6.38 6.69
C LEU A 32 2.54 -7.43 7.22
N SER A 33 1.86 -7.13 8.31
CA SER A 33 0.86 -8.00 8.93
C SER A 33 -0.56 -7.66 8.47
N CYS A 34 -0.92 -6.38 8.49
CA CYS A 34 -2.19 -5.95 7.92
C CYS A 34 -2.11 -4.53 7.37
N MET A 35 -3.02 -4.23 6.44
CA MET A 35 -3.20 -2.94 5.81
C MET A 35 -4.68 -2.58 5.82
N THR A 36 -5.01 -1.46 6.43
CA THR A 36 -6.35 -0.88 6.37
C THR A 36 -6.32 0.28 5.37
N LEU A 37 -7.23 0.22 4.41
CA LEU A 37 -7.42 1.23 3.38
C LEU A 37 -8.82 1.81 3.48
N LYS A 38 -8.93 3.11 3.26
CA LYS A 38 -10.21 3.72 2.92
C LYS A 38 -10.13 4.39 1.57
N SER A 39 -11.24 4.37 0.84
CA SER A 39 -11.29 4.80 -0.55
C SER A 39 -12.60 5.44 -0.95
N MET A 40 -12.52 6.10 -2.10
CA MET A 40 -13.63 6.39 -3.00
C MET A 40 -13.45 5.55 -4.27
N PRO A 41 -14.48 5.41 -5.11
CA PRO A 41 -14.30 4.86 -6.45
C PRO A 41 -13.14 5.58 -7.13
N ASN A 42 -12.12 4.83 -7.57
CA ASN A 42 -10.88 5.31 -8.22
C ASN A 42 -9.73 5.84 -7.33
N SER A 43 -9.90 6.00 -6.02
CA SER A 43 -8.90 6.69 -5.19
C SER A 43 -8.80 6.11 -3.79
N ILE A 44 -7.57 5.85 -3.33
CA ILE A 44 -7.27 5.59 -1.92
C ILE A 44 -7.11 6.93 -1.21
N SER A 45 -7.91 7.16 -0.18
CA SER A 45 -7.92 8.39 0.60
C SER A 45 -7.42 8.19 2.03
N SER A 46 -7.25 6.95 2.48
CA SER A 46 -6.65 6.63 3.77
C SER A 46 -5.81 5.37 3.72
N VAL A 47 -4.72 5.36 4.48
CA VAL A 47 -3.89 4.17 4.70
C VAL A 47 -3.42 4.10 6.15
N HIS A 48 -3.44 2.88 6.68
CA HIS A 48 -2.87 2.53 7.97
C HIS A 48 -2.27 1.12 7.90
N LEU A 49 -1.04 0.96 8.37
CA LEU A 49 -0.25 -0.27 8.23
C LEU A 49 0.12 -0.82 9.60
N VAL A 50 0.15 -2.14 9.73
CA VAL A 50 0.67 -2.84 10.91
C VAL A 50 1.70 -3.87 10.46
N LEU A 51 2.86 -3.88 11.12
CA LEU A 51 3.93 -4.84 10.87
C LEU A 51 3.88 -6.02 11.85
N SER A 52 4.54 -7.13 11.50
CA SER A 52 4.61 -8.36 12.30
C SER A 52 5.18 -8.16 13.71
N ASN A 53 6.06 -7.17 13.89
CA ASN A 53 6.63 -6.79 15.18
C ASN A 53 5.71 -5.86 16.02
N GLY A 54 4.48 -5.63 15.56
CA GLY A 54 3.49 -4.79 16.24
C GLY A 54 3.64 -3.29 16.02
N TRP A 55 4.62 -2.84 15.22
CA TRP A 55 4.72 -1.44 14.82
C TRP A 55 3.52 -1.04 13.95
N LYS A 56 3.02 0.18 14.19
CA LYS A 56 1.87 0.72 13.48
C LYS A 56 2.26 2.04 12.82
N SER A 57 1.84 2.23 11.58
CA SER A 57 1.99 3.52 10.94
C SER A 57 1.08 4.56 11.60
N PRO A 58 1.37 5.86 11.47
CA PRO A 58 0.33 6.87 11.63
C PRO A 58 -0.83 6.57 10.67
N LEU A 59 -2.05 6.95 11.05
CA LEU A 59 -3.16 7.00 10.12
C LEU A 59 -2.94 8.16 9.15
N PHE A 60 -2.76 7.85 7.87
CA PHE A 60 -2.88 8.86 6.83
C PHE A 60 -4.33 8.93 6.38
N GLU A 61 -4.87 10.14 6.31
CA GLU A 61 -6.21 10.39 5.82
C GLU A 61 -6.25 11.74 5.08
N ARG A 62 -6.63 11.70 3.80
CA ARG A 62 -6.69 12.88 2.96
C ARG A 62 -7.91 13.71 3.32
N ALA A 63 -7.68 14.91 3.83
CA ALA A 63 -8.75 15.84 4.21
C ALA A 63 -9.62 16.23 3.00
N GLY A 64 -10.93 16.35 3.21
CA GLY A 64 -11.90 16.78 2.19
C GLY A 64 -12.39 15.68 1.24
N PHE A 65 -11.99 14.42 1.47
CA PHE A 65 -12.46 13.26 0.71
C PHE A 65 -13.45 12.47 1.57
N GLN A 66 -14.67 12.23 1.07
CA GLN A 66 -15.59 11.28 1.71
C GLN A 66 -15.03 9.87 1.54
N GLN A 67 -14.95 9.08 2.60
CA GLN A 67 -14.50 7.69 2.52
C GLN A 67 -15.74 6.81 2.45
N GLU A 68 -15.97 6.17 1.31
CA GLU A 68 -17.18 5.37 1.09
C GLU A 68 -16.95 3.90 1.43
N MET A 69 -15.71 3.45 1.32
CA MET A 69 -15.34 2.05 1.49
C MET A 69 -14.11 1.92 2.36
N GLU A 70 -14.18 1.03 3.35
CA GLU A 70 -13.07 0.64 4.21
C GLU A 70 -12.83 -0.85 4.06
N GLN A 71 -11.58 -1.23 3.84
CA GLN A 71 -11.16 -2.63 3.73
C GLN A 71 -9.88 -2.83 4.53
N THR A 72 -9.84 -3.89 5.33
CA THR A 72 -8.62 -4.38 5.96
C THR A 72 -8.19 -5.66 5.27
N ILE A 73 -6.93 -5.70 4.88
CA ILE A 73 -6.28 -6.84 4.24
C ILE A 73 -5.30 -7.40 5.27
N GLU A 74 -5.52 -8.67 5.64
CA GLU A 74 -4.61 -9.41 6.50
C GLU A 74 -3.67 -10.25 5.63
N PHE A 75 -2.39 -10.22 5.97
CA PHE A 75 -1.36 -10.94 5.23
C PHE A 75 -0.93 -12.19 5.99
N ASP A 76 -0.79 -13.28 5.24
CA ASP A 76 -0.24 -14.53 5.73
C ASP A 76 1.28 -14.41 5.87
N PHE A 77 1.81 -14.86 7.01
CA PHE A 77 3.25 -14.85 7.29
C PHE A 77 3.99 -15.96 6.55
N ASP A 78 3.30 -17.03 6.14
CA ASP A 78 3.90 -18.11 5.35
C ASP A 78 4.20 -17.66 3.91
N HIS A 79 3.51 -16.60 3.43
CA HIS A 79 3.66 -16.02 2.10
C HIS A 79 3.91 -14.51 2.19
N PRO A 80 5.08 -14.09 2.69
CA PRO A 80 5.33 -12.69 3.03
C PRO A 80 5.31 -11.79 1.80
N VAL A 81 4.53 -10.71 1.88
CA VAL A 81 4.53 -9.66 0.87
C VAL A 81 5.91 -9.00 0.84
N LYS A 82 6.55 -9.05 -0.34
CA LYS A 82 7.82 -8.37 -0.62
C LYS A 82 7.63 -7.12 -1.45
N ALA A 83 6.50 -7.01 -2.15
CA ALA A 83 6.21 -5.86 -2.98
C ALA A 83 4.71 -5.57 -3.10
N VAL A 84 4.40 -4.30 -3.36
CA VAL A 84 3.06 -3.84 -3.72
C VAL A 84 3.12 -3.21 -5.09
N GLU A 85 2.23 -3.63 -5.98
CA GLU A 85 2.15 -3.12 -7.33
C GLU A 85 0.75 -2.55 -7.62
N ALA A 86 0.71 -1.33 -8.14
CA ALA A 86 -0.53 -0.69 -8.54
C ALA A 86 -0.75 -0.84 -10.05
N SER A 87 -1.81 -1.55 -10.41
CA SER A 87 -2.37 -1.48 -11.76
C SER A 87 -3.13 -0.17 -11.91
N VAL A 88 -2.67 0.71 -12.79
CA VAL A 88 -3.32 2.00 -13.08
C VAL A 88 -4.16 1.93 -14.34
N ARG A 89 -5.35 2.52 -14.30
CA ARG A 89 -6.14 2.81 -15.50
C ARG A 89 -5.92 4.26 -15.89
N LYS A 90 -5.45 4.46 -17.13
CA LYS A 90 -5.27 5.78 -17.73
C LYS A 90 -6.52 6.14 -18.52
N LEU A 91 -7.14 7.28 -18.20
CA LEU A 91 -8.16 7.90 -19.05
C LEU A 91 -7.51 8.85 -20.06
N ASN A 92 -6.49 9.60 -19.62
CA ASN A 92 -5.64 10.46 -20.43
C ASN A 92 -4.32 10.73 -19.66
N ASP A 93 -3.42 11.55 -20.21
CA ASP A 93 -2.11 11.82 -19.60
C ASP A 93 -2.20 12.47 -18.20
N ALA A 94 -3.28 13.20 -17.93
CA ALA A 94 -3.52 13.88 -16.65
C ALA A 94 -4.33 13.04 -15.65
N ASN A 95 -5.10 12.05 -16.13
CA ASN A 95 -6.04 11.28 -15.32
C ASN A 95 -5.66 9.81 -15.28
N GLN A 96 -5.02 9.42 -14.18
CA GLN A 96 -4.66 8.04 -13.89
C GLN A 96 -5.19 7.70 -12.49
N PHE A 97 -5.81 6.54 -12.35
CA PHE A 97 -6.34 6.08 -11.08
C PHE A 97 -5.99 4.62 -10.83
N ILE A 98 -5.97 4.25 -9.56
CA ILE A 98 -5.68 2.88 -9.13
C ILE A 98 -6.87 2.02 -9.52
N LYS A 99 -6.63 1.02 -10.37
CA LYS A 99 -7.59 -0.02 -10.69
C LYS A 99 -7.48 -1.18 -9.71
N ARG A 100 -6.26 -1.55 -9.32
CA ARG A 100 -6.01 -2.69 -8.44
C ARG A 100 -4.66 -2.54 -7.74
N LEU A 101 -4.57 -2.92 -6.47
CA LEU A 101 -3.29 -3.21 -5.82
C LEU A 101 -3.07 -4.72 -5.77
N ARG A 102 -1.87 -5.15 -6.14
CA ARG A 102 -1.40 -6.53 -6.06
C ARG A 102 -0.29 -6.62 -5.02
N PHE A 103 -0.31 -7.68 -4.23
CA PHE A 103 0.68 -7.95 -3.18
C PHE A 103 1.49 -9.17 -3.60
N LEU A 104 2.79 -8.97 -3.79
CA LEU A 104 3.66 -9.94 -4.47
C LEU A 104 4.74 -10.49 -3.54
N ASP A 105 5.11 -11.75 -3.73
CA ASP A 105 6.30 -12.36 -3.12
C ASP A 105 7.60 -11.99 -3.84
N GLU A 106 8.72 -12.58 -3.40
CA GLU A 106 10.04 -12.40 -4.01
C GLU A 106 10.15 -12.86 -5.47
N ARG A 107 9.20 -13.67 -5.95
CA ARG A 107 9.12 -14.23 -7.31
C ARG A 107 8.03 -13.56 -8.15
N GLU A 108 7.47 -12.45 -7.67
CA GLU A 108 6.40 -11.69 -8.31
C GLU A 108 5.05 -12.44 -8.41
N ASN A 109 4.83 -13.47 -7.59
CA ASN A 109 3.52 -14.13 -7.49
C ASN A 109 2.60 -13.35 -6.55
N GLU A 110 1.32 -13.26 -6.91
CA GLU A 110 0.30 -12.66 -6.05
C GLU A 110 0.03 -13.58 -4.84
N VAL A 111 0.26 -13.09 -3.62
CA VAL A 111 0.22 -13.88 -2.37
C VAL A 111 -0.91 -13.52 -1.42
N ALA A 112 -1.67 -12.46 -1.72
CA ALA A 112 -2.82 -12.05 -0.93
C ALA A 112 -3.94 -11.56 -1.84
N GLU A 113 -5.14 -11.44 -1.28
CA GLU A 113 -6.26 -10.85 -1.99
C GLU A 113 -5.91 -9.45 -2.47
N SER A 114 -6.07 -9.21 -3.76
CA SER A 114 -5.88 -7.88 -4.32
C SER A 114 -6.94 -6.90 -3.84
N TYR A 115 -6.55 -5.64 -3.74
CA TYR A 115 -7.47 -4.55 -3.48
C TYR A 115 -7.99 -3.94 -4.78
N ASP A 116 -9.31 -3.80 -4.95
CA ASP A 116 -9.95 -3.07 -6.05
C ASP A 116 -10.89 -1.99 -5.48
N PRO A 117 -10.60 -0.69 -5.69
CA PRO A 117 -11.44 0.39 -5.18
C PRO A 117 -12.80 0.54 -5.90
N TYR A 118 -13.16 -0.37 -6.81
CA TYR A 118 -14.45 -0.39 -7.52
C TYR A 118 -15.39 -1.52 -7.12
N GLN A 119 -14.94 -2.49 -6.32
CA GLN A 119 -15.75 -3.66 -5.93
C GLN A 119 -16.53 -3.44 -4.65
#